data_AF-A0A970QMV0-F1
#
_entry.id   AF-A0A970QMV0-F1
#
_cell.length_a   1.000
_cell.length_b   1.000
_cell.length_c   1.000
_cell.angle_alpha   90.00
_cell.angle_beta   90.00
_cell.angle_gamma   90.00
#
_symmetry.space_group_name_H-M   'P 1'
#
loop_
_entity.id
_entity.type
_entity.pdbx_description
1 polymer ?
#
loop_
_entity_poly.entity_id
_entity_poly.type
_entity_poly.pdbx_seq_one_letter_code
_entity_poly.pdbx_strand_id
1 'polypeptide(L)'
;MEADLRMPPETLDRLLDKLAVRRCPPRWQDLYGPVRARYLREGCPLVDEELLRRLNDTYGLFTDPFPQILAGAARIRSQPDLACFLLLMQAAMTDRSAFRAELAELDLPEAPPGTDSLGHALLPLFLLPAAVPATVAAWQARNIPDDIQRRSLAGFEGSLRMRIRRFKNFGFSLGDLSWNLGYVDGRLLRIGRFNIEIRPHFGGHVQVFRHRDGRLCTLVDQLTLHRSGFALGSPGLTDEDGSYEAAVRWQDGAWHGYPVLDDGRAAREEVSLAQGDWQRVLATGDPVLGVHIPSDESLAPAVCEQSYREADKLIGACFPDFPYKAFSCHSWMMDPQLRQLLRPDANLVAFQSKYTVFPSKSSGKAVFRFVFEMPDSNPEDWPETTSLERALKKHYLSGHYIYEPGGFFLPAAIEPG
;
A
#
# COMPACT_ATOMS: atom_id res chain seq x y z
N MET A 1 2.30 -33.43 37.46
CA MET A 1 3.29 -32.87 36.52
C MET A 1 2.56 -31.84 35.67
N GLU A 2 2.22 -30.69 36.27
CA GLU A 2 1.20 -29.78 35.74
C GLU A 2 1.50 -28.34 36.21
N ALA A 3 2.75 -27.89 36.00
CA ALA A 3 3.24 -26.60 36.50
C ALA A 3 3.92 -25.71 35.44
N ASP A 4 4.00 -26.15 34.17
CA ASP A 4 4.77 -25.45 33.13
C ASP A 4 3.90 -24.71 32.08
N LEU A 5 2.57 -24.74 32.23
CA LEU A 5 1.62 -24.22 31.24
C LEU A 5 1.29 -22.72 31.35
N ARG A 6 2.00 -21.95 32.22
CA ARG A 6 1.71 -20.52 32.45
C ARG A 6 2.82 -19.56 32.04
N MET A 7 3.97 -20.04 31.59
CA MET A 7 5.11 -19.19 31.23
C MET A 7 5.55 -19.44 29.78
N PRO A 8 5.97 -18.41 29.04
CA PRO A 8 6.56 -18.58 27.72
C PRO A 8 7.88 -19.37 27.80
N PRO A 9 8.24 -20.13 26.74
CA PRO A 9 9.43 -20.98 26.72
C PRO A 9 10.73 -20.21 26.98
N GLU A 10 11.76 -20.87 27.51
CA GLU A 10 13.04 -20.22 27.85
C GLU A 10 13.83 -19.73 26.64
N THR A 11 13.65 -20.36 25.48
CA THR A 11 14.35 -20.03 24.23
C THR A 11 13.39 -19.64 23.12
N LEU A 12 13.88 -18.84 22.16
CA LEU A 12 13.09 -18.42 21.01
C LEU A 12 12.67 -19.63 20.17
N ASP A 13 13.59 -20.56 19.88
CA ASP A 13 13.30 -21.76 19.08
C ASP A 13 12.11 -22.54 19.63
N ARG A 14 12.07 -22.77 20.95
CA ARG A 14 10.94 -23.47 21.60
C ARG A 14 9.63 -22.68 21.51
N LEU A 15 9.68 -21.35 21.53
CA LEU A 15 8.51 -20.51 21.32
C LEU A 15 8.01 -20.63 19.87
N LEU A 16 8.90 -20.55 18.89
CA LEU A 16 8.57 -20.64 17.47
C LEU A 16 7.97 -22.02 17.14
N ASP A 17 8.57 -23.10 17.65
CA ASP A 17 8.07 -24.47 17.48
C ASP A 17 6.64 -24.63 18.02
N LYS A 18 6.39 -24.14 19.25
CA LYS A 18 5.05 -24.21 19.86
C LYS A 18 3.99 -23.42 19.10
N LEU A 19 4.39 -22.31 18.49
CA LEU A 19 3.50 -21.42 17.71
C LEU A 19 3.44 -21.77 16.22
N ALA A 20 4.10 -22.86 15.81
CA ALA A 20 4.22 -23.28 14.42
C ALA A 20 4.80 -22.20 13.48
N VAL A 21 5.65 -21.31 14.00
CA VAL A 21 6.31 -20.25 13.22
C VAL A 21 7.55 -20.81 12.55
N ARG A 22 7.57 -20.86 11.22
CA ARG A 22 8.66 -21.48 10.44
C ARG A 22 9.78 -20.51 10.08
N ARG A 23 9.44 -19.25 9.85
CA ARG A 23 10.40 -18.20 9.49
C ARG A 23 10.32 -17.06 10.49
N CYS A 24 11.48 -16.70 11.02
CA CYS A 24 11.65 -15.60 11.96
C CYS A 24 12.97 -14.89 11.63
N PRO A 25 13.00 -13.55 11.58
CA PRO A 25 14.22 -12.80 11.28
C PRO A 25 15.34 -13.07 12.29
N PRO A 26 16.60 -13.27 11.87
CA PRO A 26 17.70 -13.61 12.78
C PRO A 26 17.90 -12.64 13.96
N ARG A 27 17.65 -11.34 13.74
CA ARG A 27 17.76 -10.29 14.77
C ARG A 27 16.89 -10.57 16.00
N TRP A 28 15.78 -11.29 15.84
CA TRP A 28 14.81 -11.51 16.93
C TRP A 28 15.35 -12.43 18.02
N GLN A 29 16.38 -13.22 17.73
CA GLN A 29 17.09 -14.05 18.71
C GLN A 29 17.61 -13.20 19.88
N ASP A 30 18.24 -12.07 19.56
CA ASP A 30 18.84 -11.18 20.57
C ASP A 30 17.77 -10.39 21.35
N LEU A 31 16.57 -10.22 20.77
CA LEU A 31 15.46 -9.52 21.40
C LEU A 31 14.69 -10.39 22.39
N TYR A 32 14.71 -11.71 22.22
CA TYR A 32 13.82 -12.61 22.93
C TYR A 32 14.04 -12.64 24.44
N GLY A 33 15.29 -12.74 24.90
CA GLY A 33 15.63 -12.80 26.32
C GLY A 33 15.05 -11.60 27.12
N PRO A 34 15.36 -10.35 26.72
CA PRO A 34 14.78 -9.15 27.32
C PRO A 34 13.25 -9.10 27.26
N VAL A 35 12.66 -9.50 26.12
CA VAL A 35 11.20 -9.52 25.93
C VAL A 35 10.51 -10.51 26.87
N ARG A 36 11.04 -11.73 26.99
CA ARG A 36 10.52 -12.74 27.90
C ARG A 36 10.61 -12.26 29.34
N ALA A 37 11.75 -11.67 29.74
CA ALA A 37 11.91 -11.11 31.07
C ALA A 37 10.89 -9.99 31.36
N ARG A 38 10.56 -9.18 30.35
CA ARG A 38 9.49 -8.17 30.44
C ARG A 38 8.12 -8.82 30.60
N TYR A 39 7.77 -9.81 29.76
CA TYR A 39 6.50 -10.53 29.87
C TYR A 39 6.28 -11.12 31.27
N LEU A 40 7.32 -11.73 31.86
CA LEU A 40 7.23 -12.30 33.20
C LEU A 40 7.00 -11.27 34.31
N ARG A 41 7.41 -10.00 34.11
CA ARG A 41 7.21 -8.93 35.10
C ARG A 41 5.83 -8.29 35.02
N GLU A 42 5.31 -8.06 33.81
CA GLU A 42 4.13 -7.21 33.62
C GLU A 42 3.06 -7.79 32.67
N GLY A 43 3.25 -9.01 32.15
CA GLY A 43 2.38 -9.60 31.15
C GLY A 43 2.54 -8.91 29.78
N CYS A 44 1.44 -8.80 29.03
CA CYS A 44 1.41 -8.15 27.72
C CYS A 44 0.46 -6.94 27.72
N PRO A 45 0.98 -5.71 27.95
CA PRO A 45 0.14 -4.51 28.01
C PRO A 45 -0.61 -4.19 26.71
N LEU A 46 -0.14 -4.69 25.56
CA LEU A 46 -0.76 -4.46 24.25
C LEU A 46 -2.18 -5.02 24.12
N VAL A 47 -2.53 -5.99 24.97
CA VAL A 47 -3.84 -6.65 25.01
C VAL A 47 -4.57 -6.38 26.32
N ASP A 48 -4.17 -5.33 27.04
CA ASP A 48 -4.92 -4.83 28.19
C ASP A 48 -6.23 -4.17 27.72
N GLU A 49 -7.36 -4.76 28.10
CA GLU A 49 -8.68 -4.33 27.63
C GLU A 49 -9.01 -2.89 28.05
N GLU A 50 -8.60 -2.48 29.24
CA GLU A 50 -8.85 -1.15 29.76
C GLU A 50 -8.04 -0.10 29.00
N LEU A 51 -6.75 -0.37 28.73
CA LEU A 51 -5.94 0.47 27.84
C LEU A 51 -6.54 0.56 26.44
N LEU A 52 -6.96 -0.57 25.85
CA LEU A 52 -7.58 -0.59 24.53
C LEU A 52 -8.87 0.26 24.48
N ARG A 53 -9.72 0.18 25.52
CA ARG A 53 -10.92 1.03 25.64
C ARG A 53 -10.55 2.49 25.68
N ARG A 54 -9.63 2.89 26.56
CA ARG A 54 -9.16 4.29 26.64
C ARG A 54 -8.61 4.79 25.31
N LEU A 55 -7.80 4.00 24.62
CA LEU A 55 -7.26 4.37 23.30
C LEU A 55 -8.38 4.51 22.26
N ASN A 56 -9.33 3.60 22.25
CA ASN A 56 -10.46 3.66 21.32
C ASN A 56 -11.36 4.87 21.59
N ASP A 57 -11.67 5.14 22.85
CA ASP A 57 -12.51 6.28 23.26
C ASP A 57 -11.82 7.63 22.96
N THR A 58 -10.49 7.69 23.12
CA THR A 58 -9.72 8.91 22.87
C THR A 58 -9.55 9.19 21.38
N TYR A 59 -9.27 8.16 20.58
CA TYR A 59 -8.84 8.33 19.18
C TYR A 59 -9.84 7.83 18.13
N GLY A 60 -10.92 7.16 18.53
CA GLY A 60 -11.95 6.65 17.61
C GLY A 60 -11.41 5.62 16.62
N LEU A 61 -10.58 4.66 17.10
CA LEU A 61 -9.87 3.71 16.23
C LEU A 61 -10.79 2.69 15.54
N PHE A 62 -11.79 2.22 16.28
CA PHE A 62 -12.69 1.16 15.89
C PHE A 62 -14.13 1.46 16.35
N THR A 63 -15.08 0.97 15.56
CA THR A 63 -16.52 1.11 15.74
C THR A 63 -17.13 -0.26 16.10
N ASP A 64 -18.04 -0.78 15.28
CA ASP A 64 -18.70 -2.09 15.43
C ASP A 64 -17.76 -3.29 15.66
N PRO A 65 -16.55 -3.39 15.07
CA PRO A 65 -15.69 -4.56 15.29
C PRO A 65 -15.00 -4.55 16.67
N PHE A 66 -15.06 -3.45 17.43
CA PHE A 66 -14.29 -3.31 18.66
C PHE A 66 -14.56 -4.39 19.73
N PRO A 67 -15.79 -4.86 19.98
CA PRO A 67 -16.03 -5.97 20.90
C PRO A 67 -15.31 -7.26 20.51
N GLN A 68 -15.21 -7.57 19.21
CA GLN A 68 -14.47 -8.74 18.74
C GLN A 68 -12.95 -8.55 18.88
N ILE A 69 -12.46 -7.32 18.73
CA ILE A 69 -11.05 -6.98 18.99
C ILE A 69 -10.71 -7.23 20.47
N LEU A 70 -11.56 -6.77 21.40
CA LEU A 70 -11.37 -7.04 22.83
C LEU A 70 -11.44 -8.54 23.17
N ALA A 71 -12.34 -9.27 22.51
CA ALA A 71 -12.36 -10.74 22.64
C ALA A 71 -11.03 -11.36 22.20
N GLY A 72 -10.47 -10.93 21.06
CA GLY A 72 -9.14 -11.34 20.59
C GLY A 72 -8.01 -11.00 21.57
N ALA A 73 -8.04 -9.80 22.16
CA ALA A 73 -7.11 -9.38 23.19
C ALA A 73 -7.14 -10.33 24.40
N ALA A 74 -8.33 -10.70 24.87
CA ALA A 74 -8.50 -11.66 25.95
C ALA A 74 -7.95 -13.05 25.60
N ARG A 75 -8.10 -13.53 24.36
CA ARG A 75 -7.55 -14.82 23.90
C ARG A 75 -6.02 -14.81 23.88
N ILE A 76 -5.41 -13.71 23.44
CA ILE A 76 -3.96 -13.54 23.47
C ILE A 76 -3.48 -13.52 24.92
N ARG A 77 -4.13 -12.73 25.80
CA ARG A 77 -3.77 -12.62 27.21
C ARG A 77 -3.82 -13.96 27.95
N SER A 78 -4.74 -14.86 27.59
CA SER A 78 -4.81 -16.21 28.17
C SER A 78 -3.76 -17.18 27.63
N GLN A 79 -2.98 -16.81 26.62
CA GLN A 79 -1.99 -17.65 25.95
C GLN A 79 -0.59 -17.01 26.09
N PRO A 80 0.21 -17.41 27.11
CA PRO A 80 1.51 -16.79 27.38
C PRO A 80 2.47 -16.77 26.20
N ASP A 81 2.48 -17.84 25.41
CA ASP A 81 3.33 -17.99 24.23
C ASP A 81 2.97 -16.94 23.17
N LEU A 82 1.68 -16.82 22.84
CA LEU A 82 1.16 -15.86 21.86
C LEU A 82 1.35 -14.41 22.33
N ALA A 83 1.10 -14.13 23.62
CA ALA A 83 1.30 -12.82 24.21
C ALA A 83 2.78 -12.40 24.24
N CYS A 84 3.69 -13.34 24.52
CA CYS A 84 5.14 -13.10 24.48
C CYS A 84 5.63 -12.87 23.04
N PHE A 85 5.10 -13.59 22.06
CA PHE A 85 5.39 -13.35 20.64
C PHE A 85 4.93 -11.95 20.21
N LEU A 86 3.75 -11.50 20.63
CA LEU A 86 3.29 -10.13 20.34
C LEU A 86 4.23 -9.06 20.90
N LEU A 87 4.76 -9.25 22.11
CA LEU A 87 5.79 -8.35 22.67
C LEU A 87 7.12 -8.43 21.92
N LEU A 88 7.46 -9.60 21.38
CA LEU A 88 8.64 -9.75 20.53
C LEU A 88 8.48 -8.96 19.24
N MET A 89 7.32 -9.03 18.60
CA MET A 89 6.99 -8.17 17.46
C MET A 89 7.09 -6.69 17.84
N GLN A 90 6.58 -6.28 19.01
CA GLN A 90 6.67 -4.90 19.49
C GLN A 90 8.12 -4.45 19.70
N ALA A 91 8.95 -5.30 20.29
CA ALA A 91 10.37 -4.99 20.49
C ALA A 91 11.12 -4.92 19.16
N ALA A 92 10.84 -5.82 18.22
CA ALA A 92 11.42 -5.74 16.88
C ALA A 92 11.02 -4.45 16.16
N MET A 93 9.78 -4.00 16.38
CA MET A 93 9.17 -2.82 15.79
C MET A 93 9.80 -1.48 16.24
N THR A 94 10.57 -1.45 17.33
CA THR A 94 11.23 -0.21 17.80
C THR A 94 12.25 0.30 16.78
N ASP A 95 12.93 -0.60 16.08
CA ASP A 95 13.64 -0.27 14.84
C ASP A 95 12.67 -0.39 13.66
N ARG A 96 12.03 0.73 13.32
CA ARG A 96 10.98 0.78 12.29
C ARG A 96 11.49 0.36 10.91
N SER A 97 12.74 0.70 10.58
CA SER A 97 13.32 0.40 9.27
C SER A 97 13.63 -1.08 9.14
N ALA A 98 14.34 -1.65 10.13
CA ALA A 98 14.64 -3.07 10.14
C ALA A 98 13.35 -3.91 10.17
N PHE A 99 12.40 -3.56 11.04
CA PHE A 99 11.14 -4.31 11.15
C PHE A 99 10.37 -4.38 9.84
N ARG A 100 10.34 -3.28 9.05
CA ARG A 100 9.67 -3.27 7.74
C ARG A 100 10.33 -4.21 6.73
N ALA A 101 11.67 -4.24 6.69
CA ALA A 101 12.42 -5.14 5.82
C ALA A 101 12.20 -6.61 6.21
N GLU A 102 12.10 -6.87 7.51
CA GLU A 102 11.95 -8.20 8.09
C GLU A 102 10.56 -8.83 7.90
N LEU A 103 9.50 -8.04 7.64
CA LEU A 103 8.13 -8.59 7.51
C LEU A 103 7.99 -9.66 6.42
N ALA A 104 8.82 -9.64 5.38
CA ALA A 104 8.81 -10.64 4.30
C ALA A 104 9.36 -12.01 4.74
N GLU A 105 10.17 -12.02 5.79
CA GLU A 105 10.85 -13.19 6.35
C GLU A 105 10.17 -13.70 7.63
N LEU A 106 9.04 -13.11 8.01
CA LEU A 106 8.28 -13.46 9.20
C LEU A 106 7.05 -14.26 8.85
N ASP A 107 6.88 -15.42 9.50
CA ASP A 107 5.59 -16.11 9.56
C ASP A 107 4.86 -15.72 10.87
N LEU A 108 3.53 -15.62 10.81
CA LEU A 108 2.72 -15.41 12.00
C LEU A 108 2.38 -16.74 12.67
N PRO A 109 2.20 -16.76 14.01
CA PRO A 109 1.67 -17.91 14.72
C PRO A 109 0.35 -18.42 14.13
N GLU A 110 0.25 -19.73 13.96
CA GLU A 110 -0.96 -20.39 13.45
C GLU A 110 -1.67 -21.15 14.58
N ALA A 111 -2.99 -20.99 14.65
CA ALA A 111 -3.80 -21.77 15.58
C ALA A 111 -3.87 -23.24 15.12
N PRO A 112 -3.82 -24.23 16.04
CA PRO A 112 -4.05 -25.61 15.67
C PRO A 112 -5.42 -25.82 14.98
N PRO A 113 -5.52 -26.73 13.99
CA PRO A 113 -6.78 -26.99 13.30
C PRO A 113 -7.93 -27.31 14.27
N GLY A 114 -9.08 -26.67 14.06
CA GLY A 114 -10.29 -26.89 14.87
C GLY A 114 -10.31 -26.16 16.23
N THR A 115 -9.34 -25.27 16.49
CA THR A 115 -9.30 -24.47 17.73
C THR A 115 -9.73 -23.01 17.50
N ASP A 116 -10.01 -22.27 18.59
CA ASP A 116 -10.28 -20.82 18.52
C ASP A 116 -9.04 -20.08 17.99
N SER A 117 -9.14 -19.56 16.77
CA SER A 117 -8.07 -18.85 16.09
C SER A 117 -8.13 -17.33 16.24
N LEU A 118 -9.08 -16.77 17.00
CA LEU A 118 -9.32 -15.32 17.01
C LEU A 118 -8.10 -14.51 17.47
N GLY A 119 -7.41 -14.97 18.52
CA GLY A 119 -6.17 -14.34 19.01
C GLY A 119 -5.05 -14.35 17.97
N HIS A 120 -4.85 -15.50 17.30
CA HIS A 120 -3.85 -15.66 16.24
C HIS A 120 -4.17 -14.75 15.04
N ALA A 121 -5.45 -14.71 14.64
CA ALA A 121 -5.92 -13.95 13.48
C ALA A 121 -5.78 -12.43 13.65
N LEU A 122 -5.80 -11.92 14.90
CA LEU A 122 -5.71 -10.48 15.19
C LEU A 122 -4.35 -10.05 15.71
N LEU A 123 -3.40 -10.98 15.89
CA LEU A 123 -2.12 -10.72 16.55
C LEU A 123 -1.41 -9.43 16.07
N PRO A 124 -1.24 -9.18 14.76
CA PRO A 124 -0.48 -8.02 14.30
C PRO A 124 -1.23 -6.69 14.51
N LEU A 125 -2.55 -6.72 14.67
CA LEU A 125 -3.37 -5.52 14.90
C LEU A 125 -2.95 -4.81 16.18
N PHE A 126 -2.64 -5.56 17.25
CA PHE A 126 -2.36 -5.00 18.58
C PHE A 126 -1.06 -4.20 18.66
N LEU A 127 -0.22 -4.22 17.64
CA LEU A 127 0.93 -3.32 17.52
C LEU A 127 0.51 -1.88 17.24
N LEU A 128 -0.63 -1.68 16.57
CA LEU A 128 -1.04 -0.37 16.06
C LEU A 128 -1.60 0.56 17.15
N PRO A 129 -2.60 0.16 17.97
CA PRO A 129 -3.19 1.06 18.98
C PRO A 129 -2.15 1.64 19.94
N ALA A 130 -1.17 0.85 20.36
CA ALA A 130 -0.13 1.29 21.28
C ALA A 130 0.81 2.35 20.69
N ALA A 131 0.93 2.45 19.37
CA ALA A 131 1.72 3.46 18.69
C ALA A 131 0.95 4.78 18.48
N VAL A 132 -0.39 4.75 18.52
CA VAL A 132 -1.26 5.89 18.20
C VAL A 132 -0.94 7.15 19.01
N PRO A 133 -0.73 7.12 20.34
CA PRO A 133 -0.46 8.35 21.09
C PRO A 133 0.77 9.11 20.58
N ALA A 134 1.84 8.38 20.26
CA ALA A 134 3.06 8.98 19.71
C ALA A 134 2.85 9.51 18.28
N THR A 135 2.12 8.75 17.45
CA THR A 135 1.74 9.18 16.09
C THR A 135 0.93 10.47 16.11
N VAL A 136 -0.10 10.55 16.95
CA VAL A 136 -0.96 11.73 17.08
C VAL A 136 -0.17 12.94 17.58
N ALA A 137 0.71 12.77 18.58
CA ALA A 137 1.59 13.83 19.03
C ALA A 137 2.51 14.34 17.89
N ALA A 138 3.04 13.44 17.07
CA ALA A 138 3.88 13.80 15.92
C ALA A 138 3.10 14.50 14.79
N TRP A 139 1.81 14.18 14.62
CA TRP A 139 0.90 14.87 13.70
C TRP A 139 0.51 16.26 14.20
N GLN A 140 0.21 16.40 15.49
CA GLN A 140 -0.09 17.69 16.12
C GLN A 140 1.11 18.63 16.06
N ALA A 141 2.33 18.11 16.26
CA ALA A 141 3.57 18.89 16.09
C ALA A 141 3.77 19.43 14.66
N ARG A 142 3.14 18.79 13.66
CA ARG A 142 3.11 19.24 12.25
C ARG A 142 1.85 20.04 11.89
N ASN A 143 1.00 20.33 12.87
CA ASN A 143 -0.28 21.01 12.68
C ASN A 143 -1.23 20.26 11.71
N ILE A 144 -1.17 18.93 11.68
CA ILE A 144 -2.12 18.13 10.90
C ILE A 144 -3.51 18.30 11.52
N PRO A 145 -4.56 18.66 10.74
CA PRO A 145 -5.90 18.85 11.27
C PRO A 145 -6.49 17.58 11.92
N ASP A 146 -7.25 17.76 13.00
CA ASP A 146 -7.83 16.65 13.79
C ASP A 146 -8.75 15.72 12.98
N ASP A 147 -9.48 16.26 12.00
CA ASP A 147 -10.31 15.46 11.11
C ASP A 147 -9.47 14.55 10.20
N ILE A 148 -8.33 15.04 9.69
CA ILE A 148 -7.38 14.24 8.92
C ILE A 148 -6.73 13.17 9.80
N GLN A 149 -6.38 13.50 11.05
CA GLN A 149 -5.87 12.51 12.01
C GLN A 149 -6.87 11.38 12.23
N ARG A 150 -8.14 11.71 12.57
CA ARG A 150 -9.22 10.73 12.80
C ARG A 150 -9.48 9.86 11.56
N ARG A 151 -9.61 10.48 10.39
CA ARG A 151 -9.85 9.77 9.12
C ARG A 151 -8.68 8.86 8.75
N SER A 152 -7.45 9.24 9.08
CA SER A 152 -6.25 8.42 8.85
C SER A 152 -6.24 7.18 9.76
N LEU A 153 -6.58 7.34 11.05
CA LEU A 153 -6.64 6.24 12.01
C LEU A 153 -7.76 5.24 11.71
N ALA A 154 -8.87 5.69 11.10
CA ALA A 154 -9.93 4.81 10.61
C ALA A 154 -9.45 3.78 9.55
N GLY A 155 -8.26 3.99 8.98
CA GLY A 155 -7.60 3.02 8.09
C GLY A 155 -7.39 1.64 8.72
N PHE A 156 -7.19 1.57 10.04
CA PHE A 156 -7.00 0.30 10.76
C PHE A 156 -8.24 -0.60 10.64
N GLU A 157 -9.42 -0.02 10.88
CA GLU A 157 -10.69 -0.70 10.68
C GLU A 157 -10.94 -0.98 9.19
N GLY A 158 -10.56 -0.06 8.30
CA GLY A 158 -10.66 -0.26 6.86
C GLY A 158 -10.00 -1.55 6.38
N SER A 159 -8.81 -1.88 6.92
CA SER A 159 -8.12 -3.15 6.65
C SER A 159 -8.89 -4.37 7.16
N LEU A 160 -9.44 -4.31 8.38
CA LEU A 160 -10.29 -5.39 8.91
C LEU A 160 -11.50 -5.64 8.00
N ARG A 161 -12.21 -4.57 7.62
CA ARG A 161 -13.39 -4.64 6.76
C ARG A 161 -13.06 -5.19 5.37
N MET A 162 -11.93 -4.77 4.79
CA MET A 162 -11.45 -5.31 3.52
C MET A 162 -11.21 -6.82 3.59
N ARG A 163 -10.61 -7.31 4.68
CA ARG A 163 -10.36 -8.74 4.88
C ARG A 163 -11.66 -9.54 5.03
N ILE A 164 -12.64 -9.01 5.78
CA ILE A 164 -13.97 -9.62 5.91
C ILE A 164 -14.64 -9.73 4.54
N ARG A 165 -14.64 -8.65 3.75
CA ARG A 165 -15.26 -8.68 2.41
C ARG A 165 -14.59 -9.72 1.50
N ARG A 166 -13.26 -9.75 1.50
CA ARG A 166 -12.47 -10.59 0.58
C ARG A 166 -12.37 -12.07 0.94
N PHE A 167 -12.18 -12.36 2.22
CA PHE A 167 -11.89 -13.72 2.69
C PHE A 167 -12.97 -14.29 3.61
N LYS A 168 -14.05 -13.53 3.87
CA LYS A 168 -15.12 -13.87 4.81
C LYS A 168 -14.59 -14.25 6.20
N ASN A 169 -13.45 -13.67 6.58
CA ASN A 169 -12.71 -13.98 7.79
C ASN A 169 -12.35 -12.68 8.53
N PHE A 170 -12.63 -12.64 9.83
CA PHE A 170 -12.20 -11.56 10.72
C PHE A 170 -10.74 -11.75 11.17
N GLY A 171 -9.87 -10.81 10.82
CA GLY A 171 -8.47 -10.84 11.23
C GLY A 171 -7.62 -9.79 10.52
N PHE A 172 -6.31 -9.85 10.72
CA PHE A 172 -5.36 -8.81 10.32
C PHE A 172 -4.04 -9.45 9.89
N SER A 173 -3.64 -9.25 8.63
CA SER A 173 -2.44 -9.88 8.06
C SER A 173 -1.17 -9.03 8.27
N LEU A 174 0.01 -9.60 7.97
CA LEU A 174 1.25 -8.81 7.88
C LEU A 174 1.19 -7.76 6.78
N GLY A 175 0.44 -8.00 5.69
CA GLY A 175 0.18 -7.00 4.66
C GLY A 175 -0.64 -5.83 5.18
N ASP A 176 -1.68 -6.11 5.99
CA ASP A 176 -2.47 -5.07 6.65
C ASP A 176 -1.61 -4.29 7.65
N LEU A 177 -0.77 -4.96 8.44
CA LEU A 177 0.18 -4.30 9.32
C LEU A 177 1.12 -3.38 8.53
N SER A 178 1.79 -3.89 7.50
CA SER A 178 2.75 -3.14 6.68
C SER A 178 2.14 -1.85 6.12
N TRP A 179 0.90 -1.95 5.61
CA TRP A 179 0.11 -0.82 5.12
C TRP A 179 -0.19 0.19 6.23
N ASN A 180 -0.76 -0.27 7.33
CA ASN A 180 -1.22 0.61 8.42
C ASN A 180 -0.08 1.24 9.21
N LEU A 181 1.12 0.64 9.20
CA LEU A 181 2.32 1.31 9.70
C LEU A 181 2.62 2.59 8.92
N GLY A 182 2.13 2.74 7.68
CA GLY A 182 2.22 4.00 6.93
C GLY A 182 1.54 5.17 7.66
N TYR A 183 0.37 4.94 8.27
CA TYR A 183 -0.30 5.93 9.11
C TYR A 183 0.49 6.17 10.40
N VAL A 184 0.92 5.11 11.07
CA VAL A 184 1.70 5.20 12.33
C VAL A 184 2.98 6.02 12.15
N ASP A 185 3.67 5.85 11.02
CA ASP A 185 4.92 6.56 10.71
C ASP A 185 4.67 7.97 10.13
N GLY A 186 3.40 8.40 10.01
CA GLY A 186 3.03 9.67 9.40
C GLY A 186 3.38 9.80 7.91
N ARG A 187 3.61 8.68 7.22
CA ARG A 187 3.89 8.63 5.78
C ARG A 187 2.62 8.53 4.95
N LEU A 188 1.48 8.21 5.55
CA LEU A 188 0.19 8.08 4.88
C LEU A 188 -0.85 8.92 5.64
N LEU A 189 -1.64 9.72 4.92
CA LEU A 189 -2.73 10.54 5.45
C LEU A 189 -3.98 10.38 4.60
N ARG A 190 -5.16 10.33 5.23
CA ARG A 190 -6.46 10.31 4.56
C ARG A 190 -6.91 11.75 4.28
N ILE A 191 -6.72 12.25 3.07
CA ILE A 191 -7.01 13.63 2.65
C ILE A 191 -8.03 13.61 1.50
N GLY A 192 -9.15 14.31 1.67
CA GLY A 192 -10.30 14.16 0.77
C GLY A 192 -10.62 12.67 0.56
N ARG A 193 -10.82 12.24 -0.68
CA ARG A 193 -11.15 10.85 -1.02
C ARG A 193 -9.95 9.88 -1.12
N PHE A 194 -8.72 10.37 -0.92
CA PHE A 194 -7.50 9.62 -1.16
C PHE A 194 -6.75 9.32 0.13
N ASN A 195 -5.99 8.23 0.13
CA ASN A 195 -4.84 8.15 1.03
C ASN A 195 -3.63 8.71 0.28
N ILE A 196 -3.06 9.77 0.81
CA ILE A 196 -1.89 10.45 0.28
C ILE A 196 -0.65 9.94 1.01
N GLU A 197 0.24 9.32 0.27
CA GLU A 197 1.52 8.82 0.75
C GLU A 197 2.63 9.83 0.48
N ILE A 198 3.32 10.26 1.52
CA ILE A 198 4.51 11.09 1.45
C ILE A 198 5.67 10.17 1.06
N ARG A 199 5.97 10.12 -0.25
CA ARG A 199 6.88 9.14 -0.83
C ARG A 199 8.19 9.82 -1.25
N PRO A 200 9.29 9.66 -0.51
CA PRO A 200 10.55 10.37 -0.80
C PRO A 200 11.21 9.94 -2.11
N HIS A 201 10.88 8.76 -2.63
CA HIS A 201 11.47 8.22 -3.85
C HIS A 201 10.37 7.76 -4.81
N PHE A 202 10.24 8.44 -5.93
CA PHE A 202 9.43 7.99 -7.05
C PHE A 202 10.05 6.71 -7.63
N GLY A 203 9.29 5.61 -7.61
CA GLY A 203 9.71 4.31 -8.12
C GLY A 203 9.27 4.04 -9.56
N GLY A 204 8.82 5.06 -10.30
CA GLY A 204 8.44 4.90 -11.71
C GLY A 204 9.67 4.81 -12.60
N HIS A 205 9.67 3.85 -13.52
CA HIS A 205 10.73 3.63 -14.51
C HIS A 205 10.64 4.62 -15.68
N VAL A 206 10.59 5.92 -15.37
CA VAL A 206 10.45 6.98 -16.37
C VAL A 206 11.21 8.25 -15.95
N GLN A 207 11.62 9.03 -16.95
CA GLN A 207 12.04 10.42 -16.78
C GLN A 207 11.12 11.33 -17.60
N VAL A 208 10.65 12.42 -16.99
CA VAL A 208 9.71 13.36 -17.59
C VAL A 208 10.42 14.66 -17.91
N PHE A 209 10.25 15.12 -19.14
CA PHE A 209 10.83 16.34 -19.67
C PHE A 209 9.73 17.32 -20.05
N ARG A 210 9.96 18.60 -19.78
CA ARG A 210 9.10 19.70 -20.19
C ARG A 210 9.82 20.54 -21.22
N HIS A 211 9.17 20.75 -22.36
CA HIS A 211 9.66 21.65 -23.38
C HIS A 211 9.36 23.10 -22.99
N ARG A 212 10.11 24.06 -23.53
CA ARG A 212 9.90 25.50 -23.33
C ARG A 212 8.50 26.02 -23.72
N ASP A 213 7.78 25.31 -24.60
CA ASP A 213 6.38 25.63 -24.97
C ASP A 213 5.34 24.98 -24.04
N GLY A 214 5.78 24.27 -22.99
CA GLY A 214 4.92 23.62 -22.00
C GLY A 214 4.57 22.16 -22.28
N ARG A 215 4.88 21.62 -23.48
CA ARG A 215 4.64 20.19 -23.78
C ARG A 215 5.47 19.28 -22.87
N LEU A 216 4.90 18.12 -22.52
CA LEU A 216 5.61 17.08 -21.79
C LEU A 216 6.04 15.95 -22.74
N CYS A 217 7.19 15.36 -22.47
CA CYS A 217 7.65 14.11 -23.06
C CYS A 217 8.13 13.20 -21.92
N THR A 218 7.57 11.99 -21.85
CA THR A 218 7.94 10.99 -20.85
C THR A 218 8.76 9.92 -21.54
N LEU A 219 10.00 9.70 -21.10
CA LEU A 219 10.86 8.64 -21.62
C LEU A 219 10.91 7.49 -20.61
N VAL A 220 10.83 6.25 -21.10
CA VAL A 220 10.99 5.05 -20.26
C VAL A 220 12.47 4.89 -19.86
N ASP A 221 12.70 4.53 -18.60
CA ASP A 221 14.04 4.43 -18.02
C ASP A 221 14.22 3.16 -17.19
N GLN A 222 15.24 2.37 -17.51
CA GLN A 222 15.63 1.14 -16.81
C GLN A 222 14.50 0.10 -16.75
N LEU A 223 13.91 -0.21 -17.91
CA LEU A 223 12.85 -1.20 -18.03
C LEU A 223 12.95 -1.97 -19.34
N THR A 224 12.93 -3.30 -19.24
CA THR A 224 12.78 -4.17 -20.40
C THR A 224 11.32 -4.19 -20.86
N LEU A 225 11.10 -3.90 -22.14
CA LEU A 225 9.78 -3.79 -22.75
C LEU A 225 9.55 -4.95 -23.71
N HIS A 226 8.34 -5.52 -23.66
CA HIS A 226 7.86 -6.43 -24.68
C HIS A 226 7.65 -5.68 -26.02
N ARG A 227 7.62 -6.37 -27.15
CA ARG A 227 7.44 -5.78 -28.50
C ARG A 227 6.18 -4.89 -28.63
N SER A 228 5.21 -5.09 -27.75
CA SER A 228 3.98 -4.28 -27.66
C SER A 228 4.18 -2.92 -26.97
N GLY A 229 5.33 -2.65 -26.36
CA GLY A 229 5.58 -1.44 -25.56
C GLY A 229 5.10 -1.50 -24.11
N PHE A 230 4.63 -2.65 -23.64
CA PHE A 230 4.35 -2.89 -22.22
C PHE A 230 5.57 -3.51 -21.52
N ALA A 231 5.60 -3.49 -20.19
CA ALA A 231 6.68 -4.09 -19.42
C ALA A 231 6.72 -5.62 -19.61
N LEU A 232 7.90 -6.12 -20.00
CA LEU A 232 8.16 -7.56 -20.15
C LEU A 232 7.98 -8.29 -18.81
N GLY A 233 7.48 -9.52 -18.87
CA GLY A 233 7.24 -10.37 -17.71
C GLY A 233 5.92 -10.10 -17.00
N SER A 234 5.03 -9.29 -17.59
CA SER A 234 3.63 -9.18 -17.16
C SER A 234 2.81 -10.35 -17.74
N PRO A 235 1.62 -10.69 -17.18
CA PRO A 235 0.79 -11.78 -17.70
C PRO A 235 0.50 -11.65 -19.20
N GLY A 236 0.75 -12.72 -19.95
CA GLY A 236 0.60 -12.75 -21.41
C GLY A 236 1.71 -12.05 -22.20
N LEU A 237 2.73 -11.49 -21.53
CA LEU A 237 3.82 -10.70 -22.12
C LEU A 237 5.17 -11.22 -21.62
N THR A 238 5.44 -12.51 -21.78
CA THR A 238 6.64 -13.19 -21.26
C THR A 238 7.61 -13.62 -22.34
N ASP A 239 7.22 -13.62 -23.61
CA ASP A 239 8.11 -13.91 -24.72
C ASP A 239 9.08 -12.74 -24.97
N GLU A 240 10.32 -13.07 -25.28
CA GLU A 240 11.39 -12.07 -25.44
C GLU A 240 11.56 -11.62 -26.90
N ASP A 241 10.92 -12.26 -27.88
CA ASP A 241 11.21 -11.93 -29.27
C ASP A 241 10.79 -10.49 -29.59
N GLY A 242 11.73 -9.68 -30.08
CA GLY A 242 11.49 -8.26 -30.34
C GLY A 242 11.24 -7.41 -29.10
N SER A 243 11.55 -7.93 -27.90
CA SER A 243 11.72 -7.11 -26.70
C SER A 243 12.91 -6.15 -26.86
N TYR A 244 12.92 -5.09 -26.06
CA TYR A 244 13.97 -4.07 -26.10
C TYR A 244 14.16 -3.44 -24.73
N GLU A 245 15.41 -3.06 -24.44
CA GLU A 245 15.79 -2.37 -23.21
C GLU A 245 15.60 -0.85 -23.39
N ALA A 246 14.71 -0.25 -22.59
CA ALA A 246 14.56 1.19 -22.55
C ALA A 246 15.36 1.79 -21.40
N ALA A 247 16.24 2.74 -21.74
CA ALA A 247 16.99 3.54 -20.80
C ALA A 247 17.17 4.96 -21.35
N VAL A 248 17.15 5.95 -20.47
CA VAL A 248 17.39 7.34 -20.85
C VAL A 248 18.89 7.60 -20.84
N ARG A 249 19.43 8.02 -21.99
CA ARG A 249 20.86 8.25 -22.20
C ARG A 249 21.13 9.72 -22.47
N TRP A 250 22.18 10.27 -21.87
CA TRP A 250 22.66 11.61 -22.17
C TRP A 250 23.81 11.54 -23.17
N GLN A 251 23.66 12.18 -24.33
CA GLN A 251 24.67 12.21 -25.37
C GLN A 251 24.53 13.49 -26.21
N ASP A 252 25.67 14.14 -26.49
CA ASP A 252 25.77 15.28 -27.41
C ASP A 252 24.80 16.45 -27.10
N GLY A 253 24.59 16.74 -25.81
CA GLY A 253 23.72 17.83 -25.37
C GLY A 253 22.23 17.52 -25.44
N ALA A 254 21.85 16.26 -25.58
CA ALA A 254 20.46 15.81 -25.62
C ALA A 254 20.23 14.54 -24.79
N TRP A 255 19.00 14.38 -24.31
CA TRP A 255 18.52 13.11 -23.77
C TRP A 255 17.92 12.26 -24.87
N HIS A 256 18.26 10.98 -24.90
CA HIS A 256 17.76 10.00 -25.87
C HIS A 256 17.04 8.88 -25.13
N GLY A 257 15.93 8.40 -25.67
CA GLY A 257 15.18 7.28 -25.09
C GLY A 257 13.84 7.06 -25.76
N TYR A 258 13.10 6.06 -25.29
CA TYR A 258 11.82 5.64 -25.86
C TYR A 258 10.68 6.41 -25.22
N PRO A 259 9.92 7.22 -25.99
CA PRO A 259 8.81 7.99 -25.43
C PRO A 259 7.63 7.08 -25.08
N VAL A 260 6.89 7.46 -24.05
CA VAL A 260 5.59 6.90 -23.71
C VAL A 260 4.52 7.55 -24.59
N LEU A 261 3.67 6.71 -25.19
CA LEU A 261 2.56 7.08 -26.05
C LEU A 261 1.30 7.41 -25.22
N ASP A 262 0.30 8.03 -25.86
CA ASP A 262 -0.96 8.44 -25.23
C ASP A 262 -1.78 7.28 -24.63
N ASP A 263 -1.53 6.06 -25.09
CA ASP A 263 -2.14 4.82 -24.59
C ASP A 263 -1.29 4.11 -23.53
N GLY A 264 -0.28 4.79 -22.97
CA GLY A 264 0.56 4.30 -21.89
C GLY A 264 1.62 3.27 -22.30
N ARG A 265 1.72 2.93 -23.59
CA ARG A 265 2.77 2.04 -24.13
C ARG A 265 4.03 2.83 -24.46
N ALA A 266 5.18 2.18 -24.40
CA ALA A 266 6.41 2.73 -24.95
C ALA A 266 6.42 2.63 -26.48
N ALA A 267 6.95 3.65 -27.14
CA ALA A 267 7.23 3.62 -28.57
C ALA A 267 8.41 2.70 -28.88
N ARG A 268 8.54 2.28 -30.14
CA ARG A 268 9.63 1.42 -30.63
C ARG A 268 10.83 2.19 -31.17
N GLU A 269 10.70 3.51 -31.31
CA GLU A 269 11.73 4.38 -31.84
C GLU A 269 12.12 5.39 -30.76
N GLU A 270 13.42 5.67 -30.68
CA GLU A 270 13.93 6.67 -29.75
C GLU A 270 13.68 8.08 -30.27
N VAL A 271 13.54 9.01 -29.33
CA VAL A 271 13.53 10.45 -29.61
C VAL A 271 14.74 11.11 -28.96
N SER A 272 15.13 12.26 -29.50
CA SER A 272 16.18 13.11 -28.93
C SER A 272 15.60 14.42 -28.42
N LEU A 273 15.87 14.75 -27.17
CA LEU A 273 15.39 15.94 -26.47
C LEU A 273 16.58 16.87 -26.18
N ALA A 274 16.73 17.93 -26.97
CA ALA A 274 17.84 18.87 -26.83
C ALA A 274 17.74 19.70 -25.53
N GLN A 275 18.87 19.88 -24.82
CA GLN A 275 18.93 20.62 -23.55
C GLN A 275 18.47 22.08 -23.62
N GLY A 276 18.66 22.74 -24.76
CA GLY A 276 18.21 24.12 -24.96
C GLY A 276 16.69 24.27 -24.97
N ASP A 277 15.98 23.17 -25.22
CA ASP A 277 14.55 23.16 -25.48
C ASP A 277 13.78 22.39 -24.39
N TRP A 278 14.42 21.42 -23.75
CA TRP A 278 13.83 20.51 -22.78
C TRP A 278 14.51 20.58 -21.42
N GLN A 279 13.71 20.49 -20.37
CA GLN A 279 14.17 20.40 -18.98
C GLN A 279 13.57 19.16 -18.32
N ARG A 280 14.39 18.38 -17.61
CA ARG A 280 13.90 17.26 -16.79
C ARG A 280 13.15 17.79 -15.56
N VAL A 281 11.92 17.32 -15.36
CA VAL A 281 11.01 17.79 -14.30
C VAL A 281 10.60 16.71 -13.31
N LEU A 282 10.77 15.43 -13.67
CA LEU A 282 10.57 14.28 -12.77
C LEU A 282 11.49 13.13 -13.19
N ALA A 283 12.07 12.43 -12.23
CA ALA A 283 12.86 11.22 -12.44
C ALA A 283 12.71 10.24 -11.27
N THR A 284 13.14 8.99 -11.47
CA THR A 284 13.29 8.00 -10.39
C THR A 284 14.06 8.59 -9.21
N GLY A 285 13.55 8.38 -8.00
CA GLY A 285 14.14 8.91 -6.76
C GLY A 285 13.67 10.30 -6.36
N ASP A 286 12.94 11.03 -7.21
CA ASP A 286 12.36 12.32 -6.83
C ASP A 286 11.22 12.16 -5.81
N PRO A 287 11.01 13.14 -4.91
CA PRO A 287 9.90 13.12 -3.96
C PRO A 287 8.55 13.30 -4.67
N VAL A 288 7.56 12.47 -4.32
CA VAL A 288 6.21 12.50 -4.89
C VAL A 288 5.15 12.25 -3.82
N LEU A 289 3.91 12.61 -4.14
CA LEU A 289 2.74 12.19 -3.38
C LEU A 289 2.13 10.95 -4.03
N GLY A 290 2.17 9.82 -3.34
CA GLY A 290 1.50 8.59 -3.75
C GLY A 290 0.00 8.70 -3.52
N VAL A 291 -0.81 8.48 -4.55
CA VAL A 291 -2.27 8.51 -4.48
C VAL A 291 -2.80 7.09 -4.43
N HIS A 292 -3.46 6.77 -3.32
CA HIS A 292 -4.13 5.50 -3.10
C HIS A 292 -5.63 5.72 -2.95
N ILE A 293 -6.42 4.76 -3.44
CA ILE A 293 -7.84 4.97 -3.76
C ILE A 293 -8.72 4.01 -2.94
N PRO A 294 -9.12 4.38 -1.72
CA PRO A 294 -10.10 3.62 -0.95
C PRO A 294 -11.47 3.53 -1.63
N SER A 295 -12.24 2.50 -1.28
CA SER A 295 -13.49 2.13 -1.95
C SER A 295 -14.74 2.85 -1.40
N ASP A 296 -14.56 3.77 -0.46
CA ASP A 296 -15.61 4.38 0.37
C ASP A 296 -16.19 5.69 -0.19
N GLU A 297 -15.52 6.34 -1.15
CA GLU A 297 -15.92 7.64 -1.69
C GLU A 297 -15.95 7.65 -3.23
N SER A 298 -16.77 8.55 -3.78
CA SER A 298 -16.98 8.71 -5.22
C SER A 298 -15.69 9.12 -5.96
N LEU A 299 -15.53 8.64 -7.19
CA LEU A 299 -14.49 9.10 -8.13
C LEU A 299 -14.96 10.27 -9.00
N ALA A 300 -16.06 10.94 -8.64
CA ALA A 300 -16.55 12.08 -9.40
C ALA A 300 -15.43 13.13 -9.58
N PRO A 301 -15.27 13.73 -10.78
CA PRO A 301 -14.15 14.63 -11.07
C PRO A 301 -13.97 15.75 -10.05
N ALA A 302 -15.07 16.41 -9.65
CA ALA A 302 -15.03 17.48 -8.65
C ALA A 302 -14.53 17.02 -7.27
N VAL A 303 -14.84 15.78 -6.87
CA VAL A 303 -14.37 15.20 -5.59
C VAL A 303 -12.88 14.90 -5.66
N CYS A 304 -12.41 14.37 -6.78
CA CYS A 304 -10.99 14.11 -7.02
C CYS A 304 -10.17 15.41 -7.03
N GLU A 305 -10.59 16.42 -7.80
CA GLU A 305 -9.91 17.72 -7.87
C GLU A 305 -9.87 18.43 -6.51
N GLN A 306 -10.98 18.38 -5.77
CA GLN A 306 -11.01 18.93 -4.41
C GLN A 306 -10.01 18.22 -3.49
N SER A 307 -9.91 16.90 -3.59
CA SER A 307 -8.95 16.13 -2.79
C SER A 307 -7.50 16.43 -3.16
N TYR A 308 -7.18 16.68 -4.43
CA TYR A 308 -5.84 17.10 -4.84
C TYR A 308 -5.49 18.50 -4.33
N ARG A 309 -6.42 19.46 -4.38
CA ARG A 309 -6.23 20.80 -3.79
C ARG A 309 -6.00 20.75 -2.29
N GLU A 310 -6.79 19.95 -1.58
CA GLU A 310 -6.62 19.76 -0.14
C GLU A 310 -5.27 19.12 0.19
N ALA A 311 -4.85 18.12 -0.59
CA ALA A 311 -3.54 17.48 -0.44
C ALA A 311 -2.40 18.47 -0.68
N ASP A 312 -2.41 19.22 -1.78
CA ASP A 312 -1.38 20.22 -2.09
C ASP A 312 -1.26 21.27 -0.98
N LYS A 313 -2.39 21.84 -0.55
CA LYS A 313 -2.43 22.83 0.52
C LYS A 313 -1.93 22.28 1.85
N LEU A 314 -2.38 21.08 2.25
CA LEU A 314 -1.99 20.47 3.52
C LEU A 314 -0.52 20.09 3.52
N ILE A 315 -0.03 19.48 2.45
CA ILE A 315 1.38 19.10 2.35
C ILE A 315 2.28 20.33 2.36
N GLY A 316 1.93 21.39 1.61
CA GLY A 316 2.67 22.65 1.63
C GLY A 316 2.73 23.31 3.02
N ALA A 317 1.68 23.17 3.83
CA ALA A 317 1.62 23.75 5.17
C ALA A 317 2.30 22.89 6.25
N CYS A 318 2.10 21.57 6.21
CA CYS A 318 2.50 20.65 7.29
C CYS A 318 3.84 19.94 7.01
N PHE A 319 4.30 19.93 5.76
CA PHE A 319 5.55 19.29 5.33
C PHE A 319 6.35 20.22 4.39
N PRO A 320 6.72 21.44 4.83
CA PRO A 320 7.42 22.41 3.98
C PRO A 320 8.78 21.92 3.48
N ASP A 321 9.42 21.00 4.23
CA ASP A 321 10.71 20.39 3.87
C ASP A 321 10.57 19.23 2.87
N PHE A 322 9.36 18.95 2.37
CA PHE A 322 9.08 17.91 1.40
C PHE A 322 8.63 18.51 0.05
N PRO A 323 9.57 19.00 -0.79
CA PRO A 323 9.27 19.63 -2.08
C PRO A 323 8.94 18.57 -3.13
N TYR A 324 7.75 17.99 -3.02
CA TYR A 324 7.28 16.96 -3.93
C TYR A 324 7.11 17.51 -5.36
N LYS A 325 7.37 16.67 -6.37
CA LYS A 325 7.36 17.09 -7.79
C LYS A 325 6.11 16.63 -8.56
N ALA A 326 5.43 15.61 -8.08
CA ALA A 326 4.28 15.02 -8.76
C ALA A 326 3.35 14.29 -7.80
N PHE A 327 2.10 14.14 -8.24
CA PHE A 327 1.22 13.09 -7.74
C PHE A 327 1.47 11.83 -8.58
N SER A 328 1.57 10.68 -7.93
CA SER A 328 1.83 9.39 -8.57
C SER A 328 0.83 8.34 -8.13
N CYS A 329 0.35 7.50 -9.04
CA CYS A 329 -0.57 6.41 -8.74
C CYS A 329 -0.07 5.15 -9.45
N HIS A 330 -0.10 4.01 -8.76
CA HIS A 330 0.15 2.70 -9.37
C HIS A 330 -1.05 1.83 -9.06
N SER A 331 -1.82 1.51 -10.10
CA SER A 331 -3.16 0.94 -9.91
C SER A 331 -3.65 0.27 -11.19
N TRP A 332 -4.48 -0.76 -11.03
CA TRP A 332 -5.26 -1.33 -12.14
C TRP A 332 -6.11 -0.27 -12.86
N MET A 333 -6.55 0.77 -12.14
CA MET A 333 -7.31 1.88 -12.69
C MET A 333 -6.51 2.73 -13.67
N MET A 334 -5.18 2.60 -13.71
CA MET A 334 -4.33 3.28 -14.68
C MET A 334 -4.26 2.55 -16.02
N ASP A 335 -4.81 1.34 -16.17
CA ASP A 335 -4.77 0.60 -17.43
C ASP A 335 -5.61 1.27 -18.53
N PRO A 336 -5.01 1.75 -19.63
CA PRO A 336 -5.72 2.45 -20.70
C PRO A 336 -6.76 1.57 -21.42
N GLN A 337 -6.68 0.23 -21.30
CA GLN A 337 -7.70 -0.69 -21.79
C GLN A 337 -9.08 -0.41 -21.17
N LEU A 338 -9.13 0.12 -19.93
CA LEU A 338 -10.38 0.46 -19.26
C LEU A 338 -11.20 1.52 -20.01
N ARG A 339 -10.57 2.41 -20.79
CA ARG A 339 -11.28 3.40 -21.62
C ARG A 339 -12.08 2.75 -22.75
N GLN A 340 -11.67 1.56 -23.19
CA GLN A 340 -12.36 0.80 -24.23
C GLN A 340 -13.47 -0.09 -23.64
N LEU A 341 -13.30 -0.51 -22.38
CA LEU A 341 -14.24 -1.38 -21.67
C LEU A 341 -15.39 -0.62 -20.99
N LEU A 342 -15.16 0.64 -20.63
CA LEU A 342 -16.09 1.47 -19.89
C LEU A 342 -16.73 2.53 -20.77
N ARG A 343 -17.85 3.09 -20.28
CA ARG A 343 -18.47 4.24 -20.92
C ARG A 343 -17.54 5.47 -20.86
N PRO A 344 -17.52 6.34 -21.89
CA PRO A 344 -16.68 7.53 -21.89
C PRO A 344 -16.94 8.50 -20.72
N ASP A 345 -18.17 8.51 -20.19
CA ASP A 345 -18.62 9.35 -19.07
C ASP A 345 -18.40 8.70 -17.69
N ALA A 346 -17.76 7.52 -17.62
CA ALA A 346 -17.50 6.86 -16.35
C ALA A 346 -16.48 7.65 -15.50
N ASN A 347 -16.78 7.85 -14.21
CA ASN A 347 -15.88 8.53 -13.27
C ASN A 347 -14.46 7.95 -13.24
N LEU A 348 -14.30 6.63 -13.41
CA LEU A 348 -12.99 5.99 -13.48
C LEU A 348 -12.18 6.49 -14.70
N VAL A 349 -12.83 6.63 -15.86
CA VAL A 349 -12.18 7.14 -17.08
C VAL A 349 -11.74 8.58 -16.86
N ALA A 350 -12.60 9.42 -16.28
CA ALA A 350 -12.26 10.81 -15.96
C ALA A 350 -11.09 10.90 -14.96
N PHE A 351 -11.10 10.09 -13.91
CA PHE A 351 -9.99 9.99 -12.94
C PHE A 351 -8.67 9.61 -13.63
N GLN A 352 -8.69 8.58 -14.47
CA GLN A 352 -7.51 8.13 -15.21
C GLN A 352 -7.00 9.19 -16.19
N SER A 353 -7.88 9.93 -16.85
CA SER A 353 -7.49 10.95 -17.84
C SER A 353 -6.66 12.10 -17.27
N LYS A 354 -6.64 12.30 -15.95
CA LYS A 354 -5.73 13.26 -15.32
C LYS A 354 -4.27 12.81 -15.34
N TYR A 355 -4.03 11.50 -15.40
CA TYR A 355 -2.70 10.92 -15.28
C TYR A 355 -2.06 10.67 -16.65
N THR A 356 -0.79 11.05 -16.79
CA THR A 356 0.10 10.47 -17.79
C THR A 356 0.48 9.07 -17.35
N VAL A 357 -0.09 8.07 -18.02
CA VAL A 357 0.17 6.64 -17.75
C VAL A 357 1.48 6.23 -18.38
N PHE A 358 2.24 5.35 -17.71
CA PHE A 358 3.49 4.80 -18.19
C PHE A 358 3.62 3.30 -17.89
N PRO A 359 4.40 2.55 -18.68
CA PRO A 359 4.49 1.10 -18.51
C PRO A 359 5.17 0.75 -17.18
N SER A 360 4.65 -0.28 -16.53
CA SER A 360 5.20 -0.84 -15.30
C SER A 360 4.96 -2.34 -15.30
N LYS A 361 5.87 -3.11 -14.69
CA LYS A 361 5.69 -4.56 -14.55
C LYS A 361 4.46 -4.82 -13.69
N SER A 362 3.58 -5.67 -14.20
CA SER A 362 2.27 -5.91 -13.61
C SER A 362 2.11 -7.37 -13.18
N SER A 363 1.35 -7.57 -12.10
CA SER A 363 0.94 -8.91 -11.66
C SER A 363 -0.33 -9.38 -12.38
N GLY A 364 -1.15 -8.44 -12.86
CA GLY A 364 -2.48 -8.68 -13.44
C GLY A 364 -3.52 -9.18 -12.44
N LYS A 365 -3.25 -9.05 -11.13
CA LYS A 365 -4.05 -9.64 -10.04
C LYS A 365 -4.77 -8.61 -9.18
N ALA A 366 -4.56 -7.32 -9.38
CA ALA A 366 -5.21 -6.29 -8.57
C ALA A 366 -6.75 -6.31 -8.67
N VAL A 367 -7.30 -6.72 -9.81
CA VAL A 367 -8.76 -6.81 -10.01
C VAL A 367 -9.45 -7.77 -9.01
N PHE A 368 -8.79 -8.86 -8.62
CA PHE A 368 -9.32 -9.78 -7.61
C PHE A 368 -9.48 -9.12 -6.24
N ARG A 369 -8.53 -8.27 -5.88
CA ARG A 369 -8.54 -7.57 -4.59
C ARG A 369 -9.55 -6.42 -4.59
N PHE A 370 -9.60 -5.63 -5.65
CA PHE A 370 -10.26 -4.33 -5.63
C PHE A 370 -11.60 -4.26 -6.38
N VAL A 371 -11.85 -5.18 -7.32
CA VAL A 371 -13.12 -5.22 -8.06
C VAL A 371 -13.97 -6.37 -7.56
N PHE A 372 -13.43 -7.59 -7.62
CA PHE A 372 -14.21 -8.78 -7.30
C PHE A 372 -14.23 -9.11 -5.80
N GLU A 373 -13.35 -8.48 -5.02
CA GLU A 373 -13.17 -8.73 -3.58
C GLU A 373 -13.15 -10.24 -3.26
N MET A 374 -12.30 -10.99 -3.97
CA MET A 374 -12.20 -12.44 -3.83
C MET A 374 -10.74 -12.94 -3.95
N PRO A 375 -10.46 -14.21 -3.63
CA PRO A 375 -9.19 -14.86 -3.98
C PRO A 375 -9.01 -14.96 -5.50
N ASP A 376 -7.76 -15.16 -5.92
CA ASP A 376 -7.43 -15.51 -7.31
C ASP A 376 -8.18 -16.80 -7.72
N SER A 377 -8.86 -16.77 -8.86
CA SER A 377 -9.81 -17.82 -9.28
C SER A 377 -10.05 -17.80 -10.79
N ASN A 378 -10.63 -18.87 -11.31
CA ASN A 378 -10.98 -19.00 -12.72
C ASN A 378 -11.96 -17.87 -13.13
N PRO A 379 -11.68 -17.10 -14.20
CA PRO A 379 -12.59 -16.07 -14.72
C PRO A 379 -14.03 -16.52 -14.96
N GLU A 380 -14.27 -17.80 -15.26
CA GLU A 380 -15.64 -18.33 -15.45
C GLU A 380 -16.53 -18.17 -14.22
N ASP A 381 -15.94 -18.24 -13.02
CA ASP A 381 -16.63 -18.19 -11.74
C ASP A 381 -16.83 -16.76 -11.20
N TRP A 382 -16.33 -15.75 -11.92
CA TRP A 382 -16.39 -14.37 -11.45
C TRP A 382 -17.83 -13.83 -11.44
N PRO A 383 -18.19 -13.01 -10.43
CA PRO A 383 -19.50 -12.38 -10.38
C PRO A 383 -19.66 -11.39 -11.53
N GLU A 384 -20.92 -11.12 -11.87
CA GLU A 384 -21.33 -10.27 -13.00
C GLU A 384 -22.42 -9.28 -12.57
N THR A 385 -22.38 -8.85 -11.32
CA THR A 385 -23.38 -7.98 -10.67
C THR A 385 -23.30 -6.57 -11.23
N THR A 386 -22.08 -6.04 -11.42
CA THR A 386 -21.85 -4.68 -11.94
C THR A 386 -21.48 -4.69 -13.42
N SER A 387 -21.63 -3.54 -14.09
CA SER A 387 -21.17 -3.40 -15.48
C SER A 387 -19.65 -3.55 -15.61
N LEU A 388 -18.90 -3.10 -14.60
CA LEU A 388 -17.44 -3.26 -14.55
C LEU A 388 -17.07 -4.75 -14.43
N GLU A 389 -17.70 -5.48 -13.52
CA GLU A 389 -17.50 -6.93 -13.36
C GLU A 389 -17.73 -7.68 -14.68
N ARG A 390 -18.86 -7.43 -15.35
CA ARG A 390 -19.18 -8.03 -16.67
C ARG A 390 -18.16 -7.70 -17.74
N ALA A 391 -17.73 -6.44 -17.81
CA ALA A 391 -16.74 -6.01 -18.80
C ALA A 391 -15.37 -6.67 -18.56
N LEU A 392 -14.91 -6.72 -17.31
CA LEU A 392 -13.66 -7.35 -16.94
C LEU A 392 -13.69 -8.87 -17.14
N LYS A 393 -14.76 -9.55 -16.72
CA LYS A 393 -14.90 -10.99 -16.94
C LYS A 393 -14.81 -11.34 -18.42
N LYS A 394 -15.54 -10.61 -19.28
CA LYS A 394 -15.47 -10.78 -20.75
C LYS A 394 -14.05 -10.57 -21.28
N HIS A 395 -13.34 -9.55 -20.79
CA HIS A 395 -11.96 -9.23 -21.17
C HIS A 395 -11.01 -10.39 -20.85
N TYR A 396 -11.09 -10.93 -19.63
CA TYR A 396 -10.26 -12.04 -19.17
C TYR A 396 -10.59 -13.37 -19.86
N LEU A 397 -11.87 -13.67 -20.09
CA LEU A 397 -12.29 -14.85 -20.87
C LEU A 397 -11.81 -14.79 -22.33
N SER A 398 -11.49 -13.59 -22.84
CA SER A 398 -10.92 -13.39 -24.17
C SER A 398 -9.38 -13.47 -24.21
N GLY A 399 -8.74 -13.86 -23.10
CA GLY A 399 -7.29 -14.02 -23.01
C GLY A 399 -6.50 -12.73 -22.74
N HIS A 400 -7.19 -11.64 -22.38
CA HIS A 400 -6.54 -10.37 -22.04
C HIS A 400 -6.50 -10.15 -20.53
N TYR A 401 -5.66 -9.22 -20.09
CA TYR A 401 -5.48 -8.89 -18.67
C TYR A 401 -5.68 -7.40 -18.45
N ILE A 402 -6.09 -7.03 -17.24
CA ILE A 402 -5.92 -5.67 -16.74
C ILE A 402 -4.61 -5.61 -15.97
N TYR A 403 -3.74 -4.71 -16.38
CA TYR A 403 -2.44 -4.47 -15.79
C TYR A 403 -2.51 -3.35 -14.75
N GLU A 404 -1.45 -3.20 -13.95
CA GLU A 404 -1.31 -2.12 -12.99
C GLU A 404 -0.19 -1.16 -13.42
N PRO A 405 -0.37 -0.33 -14.48
CA PRO A 405 0.66 0.62 -14.86
C PRO A 405 0.79 1.75 -13.84
N GLY A 406 1.89 2.49 -13.95
CA GLY A 406 2.08 3.71 -13.20
C GLY A 406 1.42 4.90 -13.91
N GLY A 407 1.05 5.92 -13.14
CA GLY A 407 0.55 7.18 -13.65
C GLY A 407 1.10 8.33 -12.82
N PHE A 408 1.31 9.49 -13.43
CA PHE A 408 1.64 10.70 -12.70
C PHE A 408 0.92 11.94 -13.28
N PHE A 409 0.82 12.99 -12.48
CA PHE A 409 0.60 14.35 -12.98
C PHE A 409 1.37 15.36 -12.14
N LEU A 410 1.71 16.51 -12.74
CA LEU A 410 2.46 17.58 -12.08
C LEU A 410 1.50 18.51 -11.31
N PRO A 411 1.90 19.11 -10.17
CA PRO A 411 1.03 19.96 -9.35
C PRO A 411 0.40 21.14 -10.12
N ALA A 412 1.10 21.66 -11.14
CA ALA A 412 0.58 22.72 -12.01
C ALA A 412 -0.69 22.33 -12.78
N ALA A 413 -1.05 21.04 -12.83
CA ALA A 413 -2.28 20.55 -13.45
C ALA A 413 -3.47 20.44 -12.47
N ILE A 414 -3.31 20.88 -11.21
CA ILE A 414 -4.43 20.99 -10.27
C ILE A 414 -5.30 22.19 -10.68
N GLU A 415 -6.61 21.98 -10.83
CA GLU A 415 -7.52 23.05 -11.22
C GLU A 415 -7.68 24.07 -10.07
N PRO A 416 -7.61 25.39 -10.36
CA PRO A 416 -7.90 26.41 -9.36
C PRO A 416 -9.35 26.27 -8.86
N GLY A 417 -9.53 26.51 -7.56
CA GLY A 417 -10.82 26.37 -6.87
C GLY A 417 -11.75 27.56 -7.02
#